data_AF-A0A9E0BF49-F1
#
_entry.id   AF-A0A9E0BF49-F1
#
_cell.length_a   1.000
_cell.length_b   1.000
_cell.length_c   1.000
_cell.angle_alpha   90.00
_cell.angle_beta   90.00
_cell.angle_gamma   90.00
#
_symmetry.space_group_name_H-M   'P 1'
#
loop_
_entity.id
_entity.type
_entity.pdbx_description
1 polymer ?
#
loop_
_entity_poly.entity_id
_entity_poly.type
_entity_poly.pdbx_seq_one_letter_code
_entity_poly.pdbx_strand_id
1 'polypeptide(L)'
;HMNNGNNEKDDSVQEKAKKTMDAKRKKMIIAVSCVVAALVVIIGIVVGVVLNNKNKNSYQYNYDKGMSSYQNKDYDNAIKYLAKASKLSEGKKNVDLKYTLYQCYAATDNTDMSIEVLKDILSFDENNEKAIKALASIYNTKKDGTSLNKLIKDYKDKQGYKYLTDYVVETPKPSVEAGSYDDVIKLQFTENSSSTIYYTTDKTEPDKKSKRYTGTAIEIQSGTTTIKAIAISDIGVCSDVVELEYTVDFKKPSAPTVGPASGTYEEGQTVTIDNIPVGSTAYYTLDGSTPTKNSEEYSEPFTIPTGNNVISVVIIDSHNQSSSVVKRNYVVNKAKTYVYNEALEILKGKLISKGVLKSDGTTAADGSTVTFVYQSRTTVDGVEMFVVRYDVTSKTGKTSTAGYYGVATKTGDCYTVTQNGGAYSAAAYN
;
A
#
# COMPACT_ATOMS: atom_id res chain seq x y z
N HIS A 1 56.88 -36.44 -99.46
CA HIS A 1 56.99 -37.47 -100.52
C HIS A 1 55.75 -37.40 -101.39
N MET A 2 55.95 -37.17 -102.69
CA MET A 2 55.26 -37.76 -103.86
C MET A 2 53.78 -38.18 -103.70
N ASN A 3 52.87 -38.00 -104.65
CA ASN A 3 52.87 -37.48 -106.02
C ASN A 3 51.41 -37.68 -106.52
N ASN A 4 51.00 -36.81 -107.45
CA ASN A 4 50.04 -37.02 -108.55
C ASN A 4 48.70 -37.74 -108.37
N GLY A 5 47.71 -37.20 -109.09
CA GLY A 5 46.58 -38.00 -109.56
C GLY A 5 45.55 -37.17 -110.30
N ASN A 6 45.84 -36.88 -111.56
CA ASN A 6 45.07 -36.06 -112.50
C ASN A 6 43.88 -36.82 -113.12
N ASN A 7 43.01 -36.06 -113.84
CA ASN A 7 42.11 -36.46 -114.94
C ASN A 7 40.81 -37.22 -114.58
N GLU A 8 39.74 -37.22 -115.37
CA GLU A 8 39.13 -36.36 -116.40
C GLU A 8 37.66 -36.85 -116.52
N LYS A 9 36.76 -35.93 -116.86
CA LYS A 9 35.50 -36.03 -117.64
C LYS A 9 34.80 -37.39 -117.84
N ASP A 10 33.49 -37.40 -117.58
CA ASP A 10 32.55 -38.07 -118.50
C ASP A 10 31.16 -37.39 -118.51
N ASP A 11 30.68 -37.06 -119.70
CA ASP A 11 29.34 -36.55 -120.00
C ASP A 11 28.35 -37.71 -120.06
N SER A 12 27.27 -37.67 -119.28
CA SER A 12 26.05 -38.41 -119.62
C SER A 12 24.79 -37.61 -119.26
N VAL A 13 24.11 -37.20 -120.32
CA VAL A 13 22.78 -36.63 -120.32
C VAL A 13 21.78 -37.70 -119.84
N GLN A 14 21.01 -37.40 -118.80
CA GLN A 14 19.79 -38.14 -118.49
C GLN A 14 18.64 -37.15 -118.22
N GLU A 15 17.85 -36.93 -119.27
CA GLU A 15 16.57 -36.23 -119.25
C GLU A 15 15.54 -37.03 -118.42
N LYS A 16 15.04 -36.45 -117.31
CA LYS A 16 13.86 -36.94 -116.58
C LYS A 16 12.92 -35.80 -116.16
N ALA A 17 11.89 -35.62 -116.97
CA ALA A 17 10.52 -35.19 -116.66
C ALA A 17 10.31 -34.13 -115.56
N LYS A 18 10.19 -32.86 -115.97
CA LYS A 18 9.56 -31.80 -115.18
C LYS A 18 8.05 -32.07 -115.13
N LYS A 19 7.53 -32.66 -114.04
CA LYS A 19 6.08 -32.78 -113.81
C LYS A 19 5.44 -31.39 -113.81
N THR A 20 4.77 -31.02 -114.90
CA THR A 20 3.97 -29.80 -114.97
C THR A 20 2.81 -29.92 -113.98
N MET A 21 2.85 -29.10 -112.94
CA MET A 21 1.89 -29.13 -111.85
C MET A 21 0.55 -28.55 -112.32
N ASP A 22 -0.53 -29.32 -112.27
CA ASP A 22 -1.90 -28.92 -112.62
C ASP A 22 -2.27 -27.55 -112.02
N ALA A 23 -2.93 -26.68 -112.79
CA ALA A 23 -3.39 -25.37 -112.37
C ALA A 23 -4.21 -25.41 -111.06
N LYS A 24 -4.93 -26.51 -110.80
CA LYS A 24 -5.65 -26.75 -109.55
C LYS A 24 -4.69 -26.95 -108.36
N ARG A 25 -3.57 -27.66 -108.55
CA ARG A 25 -2.49 -27.81 -107.55
C ARG A 25 -1.72 -26.51 -107.32
N LYS A 26 -1.44 -25.70 -108.36
CA LYS A 26 -0.83 -24.37 -108.21
C LYS A 26 -1.70 -23.43 -107.37
N LYS A 27 -3.01 -23.35 -107.66
CA LYS A 27 -3.95 -22.55 -106.85
C LYS A 27 -4.06 -23.06 -105.42
N MET A 28 -4.05 -24.38 -105.22
CA MET A 28 -4.09 -24.99 -103.88
C MET A 28 -2.81 -24.73 -103.09
N ILE A 29 -1.62 -24.77 -103.71
CA ILE A 29 -0.34 -24.46 -103.06
C ILE A 29 -0.26 -22.96 -102.72
N ILE A 30 -0.71 -22.07 -103.61
CA ILE A 30 -0.77 -20.63 -103.31
C ILE A 30 -1.74 -20.37 -102.16
N ALA A 31 -2.94 -20.97 -102.18
CA ALA A 31 -3.92 -20.85 -101.09
C ALA A 31 -3.36 -21.38 -99.76
N VAL A 32 -2.73 -22.55 -99.75
CA VAL A 32 -2.08 -23.12 -98.55
C VAL A 32 -0.92 -22.23 -98.08
N SER A 33 -0.12 -21.68 -98.99
CA SER A 33 0.97 -20.76 -98.62
C SER A 33 0.48 -19.43 -98.03
N CYS A 34 -0.63 -18.89 -98.54
CA CYS A 34 -1.26 -17.69 -97.98
C CYS A 34 -1.87 -17.97 -96.60
N VAL A 35 -2.47 -19.14 -96.39
CA VAL A 35 -3.00 -19.56 -95.08
C VAL A 35 -1.86 -19.76 -94.08
N VAL A 36 -0.75 -20.37 -94.49
CA VAL A 36 0.44 -20.53 -93.63
C VAL A 36 1.06 -19.18 -93.29
N ALA A 37 1.21 -18.26 -94.25
CA ALA A 37 1.72 -16.92 -94.00
C ALA A 37 0.81 -16.12 -93.05
N ALA A 38 -0.51 -16.19 -93.22
CA ALA A 38 -1.47 -15.57 -92.32
C ALA A 38 -1.40 -16.16 -90.91
N LEU A 39 -1.25 -17.48 -90.78
CA LEU A 39 -1.07 -18.14 -89.48
C LEU A 39 0.24 -17.72 -88.79
N VAL A 40 1.35 -17.57 -89.52
CA VAL A 40 2.62 -17.09 -88.94
C VAL A 40 2.51 -15.65 -88.45
N VAL A 41 1.81 -14.78 -89.19
CA VAL A 41 1.55 -13.39 -88.74
C VAL A 41 0.65 -13.36 -87.51
N ILE A 42 -0.41 -14.17 -87.47
CA ILE A 42 -1.30 -14.28 -86.31
C ILE A 42 -0.52 -14.83 -85.11
N ILE A 43 0.31 -15.86 -85.29
CA ILE A 43 1.19 -16.38 -84.25
C ILE A 43 2.18 -15.31 -83.78
N GLY A 44 2.77 -14.52 -84.68
CA GLY A 44 3.66 -13.42 -84.34
C GLY A 44 2.97 -12.32 -83.53
N ILE A 45 1.74 -11.96 -83.90
CA ILE A 45 0.90 -11.01 -83.15
C ILE A 45 0.53 -11.59 -81.79
N VAL A 46 0.10 -12.86 -81.72
CA VAL A 46 -0.26 -13.54 -80.48
C VAL A 46 0.96 -13.67 -79.56
N VAL A 47 2.12 -14.05 -80.08
CA VAL A 47 3.39 -14.12 -79.33
C VAL A 47 3.80 -12.72 -78.86
N GLY A 48 3.71 -11.71 -79.72
CA GLY A 48 4.00 -10.32 -79.35
C GLY A 48 3.06 -9.79 -78.26
N VAL A 49 1.76 -10.09 -78.35
CA VAL A 49 0.75 -9.74 -77.33
C VAL A 49 1.01 -10.52 -76.05
N VAL A 50 1.30 -11.82 -76.12
CA VAL A 50 1.60 -12.67 -74.97
C VAL A 50 2.89 -12.25 -74.29
N LEU A 51 3.94 -11.90 -75.03
CA LEU A 51 5.21 -11.40 -74.48
C LEU A 51 5.05 -10.02 -73.88
N ASN A 52 4.33 -9.10 -74.53
CA ASN A 52 4.00 -7.78 -73.97
C ASN A 52 3.11 -7.88 -72.71
N ASN A 53 2.17 -8.82 -72.69
CA ASN A 53 1.29 -9.05 -71.54
C ASN A 53 2.01 -9.78 -70.40
N LYS A 54 2.92 -10.72 -70.71
CA LYS A 54 3.88 -11.28 -69.73
C LYS A 54 4.78 -10.20 -69.15
N ASN A 55 5.24 -9.25 -69.97
CA ASN A 55 6.08 -8.14 -69.52
C ASN A 55 5.30 -7.21 -68.57
N LYS A 56 4.04 -6.86 -68.88
CA LYS A 56 3.16 -6.06 -68.03
C LYS A 56 2.80 -6.70 -66.68
N ASN A 57 2.93 -8.02 -66.57
CA ASN A 57 2.72 -8.78 -65.33
C ASN A 57 4.03 -9.20 -64.64
N SER A 58 5.18 -8.78 -65.17
CA SER A 58 6.47 -9.05 -64.55
C SER A 58 6.70 -8.14 -63.34
N TYR A 59 7.49 -8.62 -62.37
CA TYR A 59 7.89 -7.83 -61.22
C TYR A 59 8.62 -6.56 -61.64
N GLN A 60 9.66 -6.70 -62.46
CA GLN A 60 10.51 -5.59 -62.90
C GLN A 60 9.71 -4.47 -63.56
N TYR A 61 8.84 -4.80 -64.52
CA TYR A 61 8.01 -3.80 -65.20
C TYR A 61 7.13 -3.00 -64.22
N ASN A 62 6.44 -3.70 -63.31
CA ASN A 62 5.54 -3.05 -62.35
C ASN A 62 6.34 -2.26 -61.30
N TYR A 63 7.51 -2.74 -60.89
CA TYR A 63 8.40 -2.02 -59.99
C TYR A 63 8.91 -0.71 -60.61
N ASP A 64 9.48 -0.77 -61.81
CA ASP A 64 10.06 0.40 -62.48
C ASP A 64 9.02 1.46 -62.81
N LYS A 65 7.85 1.03 -63.31
CA LYS A 65 6.72 1.94 -63.56
C LYS A 65 6.22 2.57 -62.26
N GLY A 66 6.04 1.76 -61.22
CA GLY A 66 5.60 2.22 -59.91
C GLY A 66 6.56 3.23 -59.28
N MET A 67 7.86 2.95 -59.32
CA MET A 67 8.90 3.82 -58.78
C MET A 67 9.04 5.12 -59.58
N SER A 68 8.95 5.05 -60.91
CA SER A 68 8.93 6.24 -61.77
C SER A 68 7.72 7.14 -61.48
N SER A 69 6.53 6.55 -61.31
CA SER A 69 5.33 7.31 -60.91
C SER A 69 5.49 7.93 -59.52
N TYR A 70 6.06 7.20 -58.56
CA TYR A 70 6.35 7.71 -57.22
C TYR A 70 7.29 8.93 -57.25
N GLN A 71 8.38 8.85 -58.02
CA GLN A 71 9.32 9.97 -58.21
C GLN A 71 8.65 11.22 -58.80
N ASN A 72 7.67 11.02 -59.67
CA ASN A 72 6.85 12.08 -60.26
C ASN A 72 5.70 12.56 -59.36
N LYS A 73 5.60 12.05 -58.12
CA LYS A 73 4.50 12.32 -57.17
C LYS A 73 3.11 11.94 -57.69
N ASP A 74 3.04 11.07 -58.69
CA ASP A 74 1.81 10.48 -59.21
C ASP A 74 1.48 9.24 -58.38
N TYR A 75 0.95 9.47 -57.18
CA TYR A 75 0.77 8.43 -56.17
C TYR A 75 -0.28 7.39 -56.55
N ASP A 76 -1.34 7.77 -57.28
CA ASP A 76 -2.36 6.83 -57.74
C ASP A 76 -1.80 5.79 -58.72
N ASN A 77 -1.00 6.25 -59.70
CA ASN A 77 -0.33 5.32 -60.62
C ASN A 77 0.79 4.55 -59.91
N ALA A 78 1.52 5.18 -58.97
CA ALA A 78 2.50 4.49 -58.16
C ALA A 78 1.87 3.32 -57.39
N ILE A 79 0.75 3.55 -56.68
CA ILE A 79 -0.03 2.52 -55.97
C ILE A 79 -0.42 1.39 -56.94
N LYS A 80 -1.01 1.74 -58.08
CA LYS A 80 -1.49 0.76 -59.08
C LYS A 80 -0.41 -0.23 -59.51
N TYR A 81 0.81 0.25 -59.74
CA TYR A 81 1.91 -0.60 -60.20
C TYR A 81 2.67 -1.25 -59.04
N LEU A 82 3.00 -0.52 -57.97
CA LEU A 82 3.70 -1.05 -56.80
C LEU A 82 2.88 -2.11 -56.05
N ALA A 83 1.56 -1.96 -55.92
CA ALA A 83 0.70 -2.96 -55.30
C ALA A 83 0.59 -4.26 -56.12
N LYS A 84 0.84 -4.21 -57.44
CA LYS A 84 0.98 -5.42 -58.27
C LYS A 84 2.35 -6.04 -58.05
N ALA A 85 3.41 -5.22 -58.09
CA ALA A 85 4.77 -5.68 -57.87
C ALA A 85 4.93 -6.35 -56.50
N SER A 86 4.33 -5.81 -55.44
CA SER A 86 4.40 -6.35 -54.07
C SER A 86 3.76 -7.73 -53.92
N LYS A 87 2.81 -8.10 -54.79
CA LYS A 87 2.12 -9.41 -54.77
C LYS A 87 2.90 -10.51 -55.49
N LEU A 88 3.92 -10.15 -56.27
CA LEU A 88 4.77 -11.10 -57.00
C LEU A 88 5.88 -11.64 -56.09
N SER A 89 6.48 -12.79 -56.45
CA SER A 89 7.46 -13.53 -55.62
C SER A 89 8.58 -12.65 -55.06
N GLU A 90 9.16 -11.80 -55.90
CA GLU A 90 10.26 -10.91 -55.59
C GLU A 90 9.79 -9.74 -54.71
N GLY A 91 8.63 -9.16 -55.03
CA GLY A 91 8.08 -8.04 -54.30
C GLY A 91 7.58 -8.39 -52.90
N LYS A 92 7.12 -9.63 -52.68
CA LYS A 92 6.67 -10.10 -51.36
C LYS A 92 7.73 -9.96 -50.28
N LYS A 93 9.02 -10.08 -50.62
CA LYS A 93 10.13 -9.95 -49.66
C LYS A 93 10.80 -8.59 -49.70
N ASN A 94 10.42 -7.71 -50.64
CA ASN A 94 11.04 -6.42 -50.83
C ASN A 94 10.40 -5.38 -49.89
N VAL A 95 10.99 -5.20 -48.71
CA VAL A 95 10.51 -4.24 -47.70
C VAL A 95 10.62 -2.78 -48.15
N ASP A 96 11.62 -2.41 -48.95
CA ASP A 96 11.74 -1.04 -49.46
C ASP A 96 10.61 -0.69 -50.42
N LEU A 97 10.27 -1.60 -51.33
CA LEU A 97 9.12 -1.47 -52.24
C LEU A 97 7.83 -1.28 -51.44
N LYS A 98 7.61 -2.11 -50.42
CA LYS A 98 6.42 -2.03 -49.57
C LYS A 98 6.40 -0.72 -48.79
N TYR A 99 7.56 -0.24 -48.31
CA TYR A 99 7.63 1.03 -47.61
C TYR A 99 7.30 2.21 -48.53
N THR A 100 7.77 2.21 -49.79
CA THR A 100 7.34 3.17 -50.80
C THR A 100 5.84 3.10 -51.08
N LEU A 101 5.28 1.89 -51.16
CA LEU A 101 3.83 1.70 -51.33
C LEU A 101 3.04 2.27 -50.13
N TYR A 102 3.50 2.06 -48.90
CA TYR A 102 2.95 2.71 -47.70
C TYR A 102 2.95 4.23 -47.85
N GLN A 103 4.08 4.84 -48.24
CA GLN A 103 4.18 6.29 -48.42
C GLN A 103 3.20 6.82 -49.47
N CYS A 104 2.96 6.06 -50.54
CA CYS A 104 1.96 6.43 -51.54
C CYS A 104 0.55 6.39 -50.93
N TYR A 105 0.19 5.32 -50.21
CA TYR A 105 -1.11 5.23 -49.54
C TYR A 105 -1.32 6.34 -48.51
N ALA A 106 -0.27 6.70 -47.76
CA ALA A 106 -0.32 7.81 -46.81
C ALA A 106 -0.52 9.15 -47.51
N ALA A 107 0.13 9.38 -48.67
CA ALA A 107 -0.02 10.61 -49.45
C ALA A 107 -1.41 10.74 -50.11
N THR A 108 -2.16 9.64 -50.25
CA THR A 108 -3.53 9.61 -50.76
C THR A 108 -4.57 9.39 -49.66
N ASP A 109 -4.23 9.68 -48.40
CA ASP A 109 -5.08 9.53 -47.21
C ASP A 109 -5.69 8.12 -47.00
N ASN A 110 -5.11 7.09 -47.63
CA ASN A 110 -5.59 5.71 -47.53
C ASN A 110 -4.94 5.02 -46.33
N THR A 111 -5.44 5.38 -45.15
CA THR A 111 -4.84 4.99 -43.86
C THR A 111 -4.95 3.49 -43.59
N ASP A 112 -6.04 2.84 -43.97
CA ASP A 112 -6.23 1.41 -43.71
C ASP A 112 -5.25 0.57 -44.54
N MET A 113 -5.09 0.90 -45.83
CA MET A 113 -4.07 0.27 -46.68
C MET A 113 -2.65 0.58 -46.19
N SER A 114 -2.40 1.79 -45.67
CA SER A 114 -1.11 2.14 -45.05
C SER A 114 -0.79 1.19 -43.89
N ILE A 115 -1.76 0.95 -42.99
CA ILE A 115 -1.61 0.02 -41.86
C ILE A 115 -1.38 -1.42 -42.35
N GLU A 116 -2.12 -1.88 -43.36
CA GLU A 116 -1.96 -3.22 -43.92
C GLU A 116 -0.56 -3.45 -44.49
N VAL A 117 -0.05 -2.49 -45.27
CA VAL A 117 1.29 -2.57 -45.87
C VAL A 117 2.38 -2.54 -44.79
N LEU A 118 2.22 -1.73 -43.75
CA LEU A 118 3.15 -1.70 -42.62
C LEU A 118 3.15 -3.03 -41.85
N LYS A 119 1.98 -3.62 -41.58
CA LYS A 119 1.89 -4.95 -40.97
C LYS A 119 2.51 -6.04 -41.86
N ASP A 120 2.33 -5.93 -43.17
CA ASP A 120 2.95 -6.82 -44.15
C ASP A 120 4.49 -6.70 -44.11
N ILE A 121 5.05 -5.49 -44.02
CA ILE A 121 6.50 -5.29 -43.79
C ILE A 121 6.95 -6.03 -42.52
N LEU A 122 6.25 -5.84 -41.40
CA LEU A 122 6.59 -6.44 -40.11
C LEU A 122 6.44 -7.98 -40.09
N SER A 123 5.66 -8.55 -41.01
CA SER A 123 5.56 -10.01 -41.16
C SER A 123 6.81 -10.65 -41.78
N PHE A 124 7.63 -9.88 -42.50
CA PHE A 124 8.89 -10.33 -43.11
C PHE A 124 10.13 -9.83 -42.37
N ASP A 125 10.07 -8.60 -41.84
CA ASP A 125 11.13 -7.98 -41.04
C ASP A 125 10.49 -7.43 -39.76
N GLU A 126 10.40 -8.30 -38.75
CA GLU A 126 9.70 -7.98 -37.50
C GLU A 126 10.31 -6.81 -36.74
N ASN A 127 11.59 -6.47 -36.94
CA ASN A 127 12.27 -5.38 -36.23
C ASN A 127 12.49 -4.15 -37.13
N ASN A 128 11.76 -4.05 -38.25
CA ASN A 128 11.86 -2.92 -39.17
C ASN A 128 11.52 -1.60 -38.49
N GLU A 129 12.54 -0.79 -38.21
CA GLU A 129 12.41 0.48 -37.48
C GLU A 129 11.38 1.41 -38.12
N LYS A 130 11.47 1.60 -39.44
CA LYS A 130 10.62 2.54 -40.16
C LYS A 130 9.16 2.14 -40.08
N ALA A 131 8.87 0.84 -40.19
CA ALA A 131 7.50 0.35 -40.14
C ALA A 131 6.89 0.42 -38.73
N ILE A 132 7.66 0.07 -37.69
CA ILE A 132 7.21 0.17 -36.29
C ILE A 132 6.89 1.63 -35.93
N LYS A 133 7.81 2.56 -36.22
CA LYS A 133 7.62 4.00 -35.94
C LYS A 133 6.42 4.57 -36.70
N ALA A 134 6.28 4.24 -37.98
CA ALA A 134 5.15 4.71 -38.80
C ALA A 134 3.82 4.17 -38.28
N LEU A 135 3.76 2.89 -37.91
CA LEU A 135 2.54 2.26 -37.41
C LEU A 135 2.11 2.86 -36.05
N ALA A 136 3.05 3.04 -35.13
CA ALA A 136 2.80 3.69 -33.84
C ALA A 136 2.33 5.14 -34.01
N SER A 137 2.97 5.91 -34.91
CA SER A 137 2.57 7.27 -35.23
C SER A 137 1.15 7.33 -35.78
N ILE A 138 0.78 6.42 -36.69
CA ILE A 138 -0.60 6.36 -37.23
C ILE A 138 -1.60 6.10 -36.10
N TYR A 139 -1.34 5.11 -35.24
CA TYR A 139 -2.24 4.80 -34.13
C TYR A 139 -2.38 5.98 -33.16
N ASN A 140 -1.29 6.66 -32.83
CA ASN A 140 -1.30 7.86 -32.00
C ASN A 140 -2.11 9.00 -32.63
N THR A 141 -1.87 9.32 -33.90
CA THR A 141 -2.60 10.40 -34.62
C THR A 141 -4.09 10.10 -34.75
N LYS A 142 -4.46 8.82 -34.96
CA LYS A 142 -5.87 8.38 -34.98
C LYS A 142 -6.53 8.33 -33.59
N LYS A 143 -5.77 8.56 -32.51
CA LYS A 143 -6.19 8.33 -31.12
C LYS A 143 -6.68 6.89 -30.89
N ASP A 144 -6.08 5.92 -31.57
CA ASP A 144 -6.38 4.49 -31.46
C ASP A 144 -5.45 3.83 -30.41
N GLY A 145 -5.71 4.13 -29.13
CA GLY A 145 -4.95 3.57 -28.02
C GLY A 145 -5.05 2.04 -27.93
N THR A 146 -6.14 1.43 -28.41
CA THR A 146 -6.31 -0.03 -28.43
C THR A 146 -5.27 -0.69 -29.33
N SER A 147 -5.13 -0.22 -30.58
CA SER A 147 -4.14 -0.76 -31.50
C SER A 147 -2.71 -0.44 -31.06
N LEU A 148 -2.48 0.73 -30.47
CA LEU A 148 -1.17 1.13 -29.95
C LEU A 148 -0.76 0.28 -28.73
N ASN A 149 -1.66 0.03 -27.78
CA ASN A 149 -1.44 -0.90 -26.68
C ASN A 149 -1.07 -2.29 -27.19
N LYS A 150 -1.81 -2.80 -28.19
CA LYS A 150 -1.50 -4.10 -28.80
C LYS A 150 -0.11 -4.10 -29.41
N LEU A 151 0.27 -3.05 -30.15
CA LEU A 151 1.60 -2.93 -30.75
C LEU A 151 2.70 -2.92 -29.67
N ILE A 152 2.55 -2.11 -28.62
CA ILE A 152 3.50 -2.05 -27.49
C ILE A 152 3.64 -3.43 -26.84
N LYS A 153 2.52 -4.12 -26.58
CA LYS A 153 2.51 -5.46 -25.98
C LYS A 153 3.18 -6.51 -26.86
N ASP A 154 2.88 -6.52 -28.16
CA ASP A 154 3.45 -7.48 -29.12
C ASP A 154 4.99 -7.36 -29.23
N TYR A 155 5.55 -6.19 -28.86
CA TYR A 155 6.97 -5.88 -28.92
C TYR A 155 7.69 -5.85 -27.58
N LYS A 156 7.02 -6.00 -26.42
CA LYS A 156 7.60 -5.80 -25.07
C LYS A 156 8.97 -6.45 -24.86
N ASP A 157 9.16 -7.66 -25.38
CA ASP A 157 10.38 -8.45 -25.22
C ASP A 157 11.22 -8.56 -26.53
N LYS A 158 10.96 -7.66 -27.50
CA LYS A 158 11.61 -7.66 -28.83
C LYS A 158 12.49 -6.43 -29.03
N GLN A 159 13.45 -6.53 -29.96
CA GLN A 159 14.35 -5.42 -30.27
C GLN A 159 13.60 -4.16 -30.75
N GLY A 160 12.47 -4.33 -31.42
CA GLY A 160 11.62 -3.23 -31.88
C GLY A 160 10.99 -2.39 -30.76
N TYR A 161 10.95 -2.86 -29.52
CA TYR A 161 10.35 -2.13 -28.38
C TYR A 161 10.96 -0.73 -28.19
N LYS A 162 12.27 -0.60 -28.42
CA LYS A 162 13.00 0.67 -28.26
C LYS A 162 12.48 1.79 -29.16
N TYR A 163 11.70 1.47 -30.20
CA TYR A 163 11.07 2.45 -31.08
C TYR A 163 9.67 2.90 -30.61
N LEU A 164 9.17 2.32 -29.51
CA LEU A 164 7.84 2.56 -28.98
C LEU A 164 7.85 3.30 -27.63
N THR A 165 9.02 3.55 -27.04
CA THR A 165 9.17 4.09 -25.68
C THR A 165 8.48 5.44 -25.49
N ASP A 166 8.43 6.28 -26.52
CA ASP A 166 7.76 7.59 -26.49
C ASP A 166 6.23 7.47 -26.34
N TYR A 167 5.67 6.28 -26.57
CA TYR A 167 4.25 5.98 -26.43
C TYR A 167 3.94 5.16 -25.18
N VAL A 168 4.95 4.71 -24.43
CA VAL A 168 4.73 3.89 -23.23
C VAL A 168 4.32 4.79 -22.08
N VAL A 169 3.24 4.41 -21.40
CA VAL A 169 2.80 5.09 -20.18
C VAL A 169 3.50 4.47 -18.99
N GLU A 170 4.17 5.29 -18.19
CA GLU A 170 4.81 4.86 -16.95
C GLU A 170 3.79 4.31 -15.95
N THR A 171 4.21 3.30 -15.17
CA THR A 171 3.37 2.73 -14.13
C THR A 171 3.16 3.71 -12.97
N PRO A 172 1.99 3.69 -12.31
CA PRO A 172 1.77 4.49 -11.11
C PRO A 172 2.82 4.19 -10.04
N LYS A 173 3.54 5.22 -9.58
CA LYS A 173 4.56 5.08 -8.53
C LYS A 173 3.94 5.38 -7.16
N PRO A 174 3.90 4.40 -6.23
CA PRO A 174 3.35 4.63 -4.90
C PRO A 174 4.28 5.49 -4.03
N SER A 175 3.72 6.24 -3.10
CA SER A 175 4.47 7.03 -2.12
C SER A 175 5.03 6.19 -0.96
N VAL A 176 4.47 5.01 -0.76
CA VAL A 176 4.84 4.04 0.28
C VAL A 176 4.92 2.67 -0.41
N GLU A 177 6.00 1.95 -0.20
CA GLU A 177 6.17 0.62 -0.81
C GLU A 177 5.24 -0.43 -0.17
N ALA A 178 4.87 -1.45 -0.94
CA ALA A 178 4.08 -2.57 -0.43
C ALA A 178 4.81 -3.28 0.73
N GLY A 179 4.06 -3.79 1.72
CA GLY A 179 4.64 -4.42 2.90
C GLY A 179 3.78 -4.43 4.15
N SER A 180 4.42 -4.70 5.29
CA SER A 180 3.79 -4.76 6.60
C SER A 180 4.07 -3.51 7.44
N TYR A 181 3.03 -2.98 8.08
CA TYR A 181 3.06 -1.73 8.84
C TYR A 181 2.30 -1.89 10.16
N ASP A 182 2.65 -1.10 11.17
CA ASP A 182 1.98 -1.08 12.48
C ASP A 182 1.13 0.17 12.72
N ASP A 183 0.91 0.99 11.67
CA ASP A 183 0.05 2.16 11.66
C ASP A 183 -0.65 2.28 10.29
N VAL A 184 -1.68 3.12 10.22
CA VAL A 184 -2.46 3.45 9.02
C VAL A 184 -1.55 4.01 7.93
N ILE A 185 -1.69 3.48 6.73
CA ILE A 185 -0.93 3.95 5.57
C ILE A 185 -1.75 4.98 4.82
N LYS A 186 -1.12 6.12 4.49
CA LYS A 186 -1.70 7.15 3.61
C LYS A 186 -1.04 7.05 2.24
N LEU A 187 -1.52 6.13 1.41
CA LEU A 187 -0.97 5.85 0.09
C LEU A 187 -1.34 6.97 -0.90
N GLN A 188 -0.34 7.48 -1.60
CA GLN A 188 -0.49 8.39 -2.74
C GLN A 188 0.22 7.81 -3.96
N PHE A 189 -0.21 8.23 -5.15
CA PHE A 189 0.50 7.92 -6.40
C PHE A 189 1.08 9.20 -6.98
N THR A 190 2.27 9.11 -7.57
CA THR A 190 2.84 10.23 -8.34
C THR A 190 2.01 10.42 -9.61
N GLU A 191 1.37 11.58 -9.76
CA GLU A 191 0.57 11.90 -10.96
C GLU A 191 1.45 12.43 -12.09
N ASN A 192 1.29 11.87 -13.29
CA ASN A 192 1.92 12.34 -14.52
C ASN A 192 0.90 13.13 -15.35
N SER A 193 1.22 14.36 -15.76
CA SER A 193 0.30 15.27 -16.45
C SER A 193 -0.32 14.73 -17.76
N SER A 194 0.27 13.72 -18.36
CA SER A 194 -0.18 13.08 -19.61
C SER A 194 -1.09 11.85 -19.40
N SER A 195 -1.37 11.45 -18.17
CA SER A 195 -2.14 10.24 -17.87
C SER A 195 -3.05 10.41 -16.65
N THR A 196 -4.11 9.61 -16.58
CA THR A 196 -4.99 9.52 -15.42
C THR A 196 -4.82 8.16 -14.75
N ILE A 197 -4.68 8.16 -13.43
CA ILE A 197 -4.52 6.93 -12.63
C ILE A 197 -5.89 6.41 -12.19
N TYR A 198 -6.11 5.12 -12.37
CA TYR A 198 -7.29 4.38 -11.92
C TYR A 198 -6.85 3.22 -11.04
N TYR A 199 -7.65 2.90 -10.02
CA TYR A 199 -7.30 1.85 -9.07
C TYR A 199 -8.52 1.07 -8.55
N THR A 200 -8.23 -0.11 -8.02
CA THR A 200 -9.18 -1.00 -7.35
C THR A 200 -8.61 -1.43 -5.99
N THR A 201 -9.50 -1.78 -5.06
CA THR A 201 -9.16 -2.26 -3.71
C THR A 201 -9.75 -3.64 -3.41
N ASP A 202 -10.38 -4.26 -4.41
CA ASP A 202 -11.10 -5.53 -4.33
C ASP A 202 -10.41 -6.64 -5.16
N LYS A 203 -9.14 -6.42 -5.52
CA LYS A 203 -8.28 -7.30 -6.33
C LYS A 203 -8.67 -7.43 -7.81
N THR A 204 -9.73 -6.77 -8.26
CA THR A 204 -10.11 -6.75 -9.68
C THR A 204 -9.12 -5.95 -10.52
N GLU A 205 -8.97 -6.29 -11.80
CA GLU A 205 -8.10 -5.54 -12.72
C GLU A 205 -8.66 -4.12 -12.93
N PRO A 206 -7.86 -3.06 -12.72
CA PRO A 206 -8.32 -1.70 -12.90
C PRO A 206 -8.48 -1.34 -14.39
N ASP A 207 -9.52 -0.60 -14.71
CA ASP A 207 -9.77 -0.02 -16.02
C ASP A 207 -10.29 1.42 -15.91
N LYS A 208 -10.66 2.03 -17.05
CA LYS A 208 -11.15 3.41 -17.10
C LYS A 208 -12.46 3.66 -16.33
N LYS A 209 -13.19 2.59 -15.95
CA LYS A 209 -14.42 2.65 -15.14
C LYS A 209 -14.14 2.44 -13.65
N SER A 210 -12.95 1.99 -13.28
CA SER A 210 -12.51 1.87 -11.88
C SER A 210 -12.40 3.25 -11.22
N LYS A 211 -12.09 3.27 -9.92
CA LYS A 211 -12.01 4.51 -9.16
C LYS A 211 -10.84 5.34 -9.66
N ARG A 212 -11.12 6.59 -10.06
CA ARG A 212 -10.09 7.55 -10.44
C ARG A 212 -9.34 8.04 -9.20
N TYR A 213 -8.01 8.03 -9.25
CA TYR A 213 -7.16 8.70 -8.26
C TYR A 213 -7.18 10.21 -8.51
N THR A 214 -7.32 11.01 -7.45
CA THR A 214 -7.52 12.47 -7.54
C THR A 214 -6.54 13.24 -6.67
N GLY A 215 -5.35 12.69 -6.44
CA GLY A 215 -4.35 13.22 -5.49
C GLY A 215 -4.65 13.00 -4.01
N THR A 216 -5.91 12.72 -3.61
CA THR A 216 -6.24 12.43 -2.21
C THR A 216 -5.65 11.11 -1.75
N ALA A 217 -5.01 11.09 -0.59
CA ALA A 217 -4.45 9.87 -0.01
C ALA A 217 -5.51 8.76 0.16
N ILE A 218 -5.14 7.55 -0.22
CA ILE A 218 -5.90 6.32 0.00
C ILE A 218 -5.49 5.80 1.38
N GLU A 219 -6.40 5.87 2.35
CA GLU A 219 -6.14 5.37 3.70
C GLU A 219 -6.33 3.85 3.75
N ILE A 220 -5.28 3.14 4.16
CA ILE A 220 -5.27 1.70 4.35
C ILE A 220 -5.25 1.43 5.85
N GLN A 221 -6.34 0.84 6.35
CA GLN A 221 -6.58 0.51 7.75
C GLN A 221 -6.08 -0.91 8.08
N SER A 222 -6.27 -1.35 9.32
CA SER A 222 -5.90 -2.69 9.79
C SER A 222 -6.45 -3.81 8.89
N GLY A 223 -5.63 -4.86 8.71
CA GLY A 223 -5.88 -5.99 7.84
C GLY A 223 -5.01 -5.95 6.58
N THR A 224 -5.31 -6.86 5.65
CA THR A 224 -4.61 -6.94 4.36
C THR A 224 -5.44 -6.28 3.27
N THR A 225 -4.85 -5.32 2.57
CA THR A 225 -5.46 -4.61 1.43
C THR A 225 -4.56 -4.74 0.20
N THR A 226 -5.14 -5.18 -0.91
CA THR A 226 -4.47 -5.20 -2.21
C THR A 226 -4.96 -4.00 -3.02
N ILE A 227 -4.03 -3.15 -3.44
CA ILE A 227 -4.30 -2.04 -4.36
C ILE A 227 -3.73 -2.43 -5.73
N LYS A 228 -4.58 -2.44 -6.75
CA LYS A 228 -4.13 -2.51 -8.16
C LYS A 228 -4.34 -1.15 -8.80
N ALA A 229 -3.34 -0.63 -9.49
CA ALA A 229 -3.42 0.67 -10.14
C ALA A 229 -2.87 0.62 -11.57
N ILE A 230 -3.46 1.45 -12.45
CA ILE A 230 -3.08 1.59 -13.85
C ILE A 230 -3.12 3.08 -14.23
N ALA A 231 -2.15 3.52 -15.03
CA ALA A 231 -2.18 4.84 -15.65
C ALA A 231 -2.68 4.72 -17.09
N ILE A 232 -3.60 5.59 -17.49
CA ILE A 232 -4.21 5.59 -18.82
C ILE A 232 -4.04 6.98 -19.43
N SER A 233 -3.39 7.08 -20.58
CA SER A 233 -3.26 8.33 -21.36
C SER A 233 -4.61 8.82 -21.91
N ASP A 234 -4.64 10.05 -22.43
CA ASP A 234 -5.82 10.65 -23.04
C ASP A 234 -6.38 9.86 -24.24
N ILE A 235 -5.50 9.22 -25.01
CA ILE A 235 -5.86 8.36 -26.15
C ILE A 235 -6.09 6.89 -25.77
N GLY A 236 -5.95 6.51 -24.49
CA GLY A 236 -6.26 5.17 -23.99
C GLY A 236 -5.11 4.16 -24.00
N VAL A 237 -3.86 4.60 -24.23
CA VAL A 237 -2.68 3.75 -23.97
C VAL A 237 -2.53 3.54 -22.46
N CYS A 238 -2.31 2.30 -22.03
CA CYS A 238 -2.23 1.90 -20.64
C CYS A 238 -0.79 1.62 -20.23
N SER A 239 -0.45 1.91 -18.97
CA SER A 239 0.73 1.34 -18.33
C SER A 239 0.54 -0.15 -18.06
N ASP A 240 1.60 -0.84 -17.63
CA ASP A 240 1.41 -2.09 -16.89
C ASP A 240 0.61 -1.82 -15.60
N VAL A 241 -0.11 -2.83 -15.12
CA VAL A 241 -0.80 -2.77 -13.82
C VAL A 241 0.25 -2.95 -12.72
N VAL A 242 0.27 -2.02 -11.77
CA VAL A 242 1.01 -2.20 -10.52
C VAL A 242 0.09 -2.84 -9.48
N GLU A 243 0.56 -3.91 -8.84
CA GLU A 243 -0.15 -4.61 -7.77
C GLU A 243 0.64 -4.46 -6.47
N LEU A 244 -0.02 -3.92 -5.44
CA LEU A 244 0.58 -3.56 -4.16
C LEU A 244 -0.21 -4.21 -3.04
N GLU A 245 0.44 -5.04 -2.23
CA GLU A 245 -0.16 -5.65 -1.05
C GLU A 245 0.34 -4.97 0.23
N TYR A 246 -0.60 -4.45 1.02
CA TYR A 246 -0.33 -3.82 2.31
C TYR A 246 -0.99 -4.63 3.41
N THR A 247 -0.24 -4.91 4.47
CA THR A 247 -0.77 -5.51 5.69
C THR A 247 -0.52 -4.57 6.86
N VAL A 248 -1.60 -4.11 7.49
CA VAL A 248 -1.54 -3.22 8.66
C VAL A 248 -1.96 -4.02 9.90
N ASP A 249 -1.05 -4.19 10.85
CA ASP A 249 -1.28 -4.89 12.11
C ASP A 249 -0.90 -3.99 13.30
N PHE A 250 -1.91 -3.43 13.96
CA PHE A 250 -1.70 -2.52 15.08
C PHE A 250 -1.15 -3.30 16.28
N LYS A 251 0.02 -2.86 16.77
CA LYS A 251 0.63 -3.47 17.95
C LYS A 251 -0.08 -3.02 19.21
N LYS A 252 -0.38 -3.97 20.09
CA LYS A 252 -0.93 -3.65 21.42
C LYS A 252 0.08 -2.86 22.24
N PRO A 253 -0.37 -1.86 23.02
CA PRO A 253 0.51 -1.16 23.94
C PRO A 253 1.03 -2.12 25.03
N SER A 254 2.22 -1.81 25.55
CA SER A 254 2.78 -2.53 26.70
C SER A 254 1.88 -2.36 27.93
N ALA A 255 1.95 -3.33 28.85
CA ALA A 255 1.20 -3.28 30.09
C ALA A 255 1.62 -2.07 30.95
N PRO A 256 0.69 -1.42 31.67
CA PRO A 256 1.03 -0.38 32.63
C PRO A 256 1.85 -0.97 33.79
N THR A 257 2.61 -0.14 34.47
CA THR A 257 3.19 -0.48 35.77
C THR A 257 2.40 0.23 36.86
N VAL A 258 1.90 -0.53 37.84
CA VAL A 258 1.07 0.01 38.94
C VAL A 258 1.83 -0.14 40.25
N GLY A 259 2.09 1.01 40.88
CA GLY A 259 2.70 1.13 42.21
C GLY A 259 1.70 1.69 43.24
N PRO A 260 1.86 1.40 44.54
CA PRO A 260 2.83 0.46 45.13
C PRO A 260 2.48 -1.01 44.81
N ALA A 261 3.27 -1.97 45.31
CA ALA A 261 2.96 -3.40 45.15
C ALA A 261 1.72 -3.80 45.96
N SER A 262 1.04 -4.88 45.58
CA SER A 262 -0.08 -5.41 46.36
C SER A 262 0.33 -5.68 47.82
N GLY A 263 -0.56 -5.39 48.78
CA GLY A 263 -0.25 -5.58 50.20
C GLY A 263 -1.28 -5.00 51.15
N THR A 264 -1.01 -5.16 52.44
CA THR A 264 -1.76 -4.55 53.53
C THR A 264 -1.03 -3.30 54.01
N TYR A 265 -1.76 -2.20 54.19
CA TYR A 265 -1.23 -0.91 54.60
C TYR A 265 -2.01 -0.36 55.80
N GLU A 266 -1.29 0.23 56.76
CA GLU A 266 -1.92 0.88 57.93
C GLU A 266 -2.54 2.25 57.60
N GLU A 267 -2.04 2.88 56.53
CA GLU A 267 -2.51 4.17 56.04
C GLU A 267 -2.63 4.14 54.50
N GLY A 268 -3.52 4.97 53.95
CA GLY A 268 -3.74 5.06 52.51
C GLY A 268 -2.45 5.41 51.76
N GLN A 269 -2.09 4.60 50.75
CA GLN A 269 -0.95 4.88 49.87
C GLN A 269 -1.40 5.60 48.61
N THR A 270 -0.47 6.27 47.93
CA THR A 270 -0.72 6.88 46.62
C THR A 270 -0.43 5.87 45.50
N VAL A 271 -1.40 5.66 44.63
CA VAL A 271 -1.29 4.84 43.42
C VAL A 271 -0.67 5.66 42.30
N THR A 272 0.39 5.13 41.69
CA THR A 272 0.95 5.65 40.44
C THR A 272 0.80 4.62 39.33
N ILE A 273 0.44 5.09 38.14
CA ILE A 273 0.33 4.27 36.94
C ILE A 273 1.32 4.85 35.92
N ASP A 274 2.34 4.07 35.62
CA ASP A 274 3.43 4.44 34.72
C ASP A 274 3.43 3.54 33.47
N ASN A 275 4.37 3.79 32.56
CA ASN A 275 4.52 3.09 31.28
C ASN A 275 3.31 3.28 30.34
N ILE A 276 2.74 4.48 30.31
CA ILE A 276 1.66 4.87 29.38
C ILE A 276 2.32 5.44 28.11
N PRO A 277 2.25 4.74 26.96
CA PRO A 277 2.80 5.25 25.71
C PRO A 277 2.13 6.56 25.28
N VAL A 278 2.87 7.41 24.57
CA VAL A 278 2.34 8.65 23.99
C VAL A 278 1.16 8.32 23.06
N GLY A 279 0.05 9.05 23.19
CA GLY A 279 -1.17 8.83 22.40
C GLY A 279 -2.08 7.73 22.96
N SER A 280 -1.73 7.11 24.09
CA SER A 280 -2.55 6.14 24.80
C SER A 280 -3.06 6.69 26.13
N THR A 281 -4.14 6.08 26.62
CA THR A 281 -4.78 6.44 27.90
C THR A 281 -4.88 5.22 28.79
N ALA A 282 -4.56 5.37 30.08
CA ALA A 282 -4.80 4.33 31.07
C ALA A 282 -6.18 4.48 31.70
N TYR A 283 -6.90 3.37 31.80
CA TYR A 283 -8.21 3.28 32.44
C TYR A 283 -8.17 2.27 33.57
N TYR A 284 -8.87 2.57 34.67
CA TYR A 284 -8.84 1.72 35.85
C TYR A 284 -10.20 1.54 36.52
N THR A 285 -10.26 0.52 37.37
CA THR A 285 -11.38 0.23 38.27
C THR A 285 -10.81 -0.12 39.65
N LEU A 286 -11.60 0.07 40.71
CA LEU A 286 -11.19 -0.21 42.09
C LEU A 286 -11.84 -1.47 42.69
N ASP A 287 -12.79 -2.06 41.97
CA ASP A 287 -13.57 -3.23 42.35
C ASP A 287 -13.04 -4.54 41.74
N GLY A 288 -11.99 -4.47 40.92
CA GLY A 288 -11.35 -5.61 40.26
C GLY A 288 -11.98 -6.02 38.94
N SER A 289 -13.04 -5.34 38.49
CA SER A 289 -13.61 -5.54 37.16
C SER A 289 -12.59 -5.18 36.07
N THR A 290 -12.76 -5.70 34.85
CA THR A 290 -11.86 -5.38 33.73
C THR A 290 -12.17 -3.96 33.22
N PRO A 291 -11.21 -3.02 33.22
CA PRO A 291 -11.48 -1.67 32.76
C PRO A 291 -11.69 -1.62 31.25
N THR A 292 -12.45 -0.62 30.81
CA THR A 292 -12.71 -0.31 29.39
C THR A 292 -12.53 1.20 29.18
N LYS A 293 -12.71 1.70 27.95
CA LYS A 293 -12.70 3.15 27.68
C LYS A 293 -13.77 3.95 28.45
N ASN A 294 -14.78 3.27 28.99
CA ASN A 294 -15.83 3.89 29.81
C ASN A 294 -15.52 3.84 31.31
N SER A 295 -14.40 3.23 31.71
CA SER A 295 -13.93 3.22 33.10
C SER A 295 -13.24 4.54 33.45
N GLU A 296 -12.86 4.70 34.72
CA GLU A 296 -12.21 5.92 35.18
C GLU A 296 -10.85 6.11 34.47
N GLU A 297 -10.61 7.30 33.95
CA GLU A 297 -9.36 7.66 33.28
C GLU A 297 -8.31 8.05 34.33
N TYR A 298 -7.09 7.53 34.17
CA TYR A 298 -5.97 7.93 35.00
C TYR A 298 -5.36 9.24 34.47
N SER A 299 -5.65 10.34 35.17
CA SER A 299 -5.09 11.67 34.87
C SER A 299 -3.98 12.09 35.85
N GLU A 300 -4.06 11.64 37.10
CA GLU A 300 -3.09 11.93 38.16
C GLU A 300 -3.05 10.83 39.23
N PRO A 301 -1.96 10.73 40.03
CA PRO A 301 -1.90 9.81 41.15
C PRO A 301 -3.05 10.00 42.16
N PHE A 302 -3.59 8.91 42.69
CA PHE A 302 -4.72 8.95 43.63
C PHE A 302 -4.48 8.08 44.87
N THR A 303 -5.13 8.41 45.98
CA THR A 303 -4.98 7.66 47.24
C THR A 303 -5.88 6.42 47.27
N ILE A 304 -5.35 5.28 47.74
CA ILE A 304 -6.11 4.04 47.92
C ILE A 304 -7.18 4.24 49.02
N PRO A 305 -8.46 3.97 48.75
CA PRO A 305 -9.52 4.04 49.77
C PRO A 305 -9.31 3.04 50.92
N THR A 306 -9.86 3.32 52.10
CA THR A 306 -9.87 2.36 53.22
C THR A 306 -10.66 1.10 52.86
N GLY A 307 -10.17 -0.07 53.26
CA GLY A 307 -10.80 -1.36 53.01
C GLY A 307 -10.05 -2.20 51.97
N ASN A 308 -10.74 -3.18 51.41
CA ASN A 308 -10.20 -4.06 50.38
C ASN A 308 -10.48 -3.47 48.99
N ASN A 309 -9.43 -3.15 48.23
CA ASN A 309 -9.51 -2.54 46.91
C ASN A 309 -8.73 -3.39 45.91
N VAL A 310 -9.38 -3.74 44.80
CA VAL A 310 -8.73 -4.48 43.72
C VAL A 310 -8.62 -3.54 42.53
N ILE A 311 -7.44 -2.96 42.34
CA ILE A 311 -7.19 -2.05 41.23
C ILE A 311 -6.86 -2.87 39.99
N SER A 312 -7.69 -2.75 38.96
CA SER A 312 -7.38 -3.25 37.62
C SER A 312 -7.05 -2.08 36.72
N VAL A 313 -6.01 -2.18 35.89
CA VAL A 313 -5.59 -1.12 34.96
C VAL A 313 -5.35 -1.70 33.57
N VAL A 314 -5.82 -0.99 32.55
CA VAL A 314 -5.53 -1.28 31.13
C VAL A 314 -5.10 0.01 30.43
N ILE A 315 -4.16 -0.09 29.49
CA ILE A 315 -3.83 1.01 28.58
C ILE A 315 -4.55 0.74 27.26
N ILE A 316 -5.18 1.76 26.70
CA ILE A 316 -5.82 1.69 25.38
C ILE A 316 -5.28 2.81 24.50
N ASP A 317 -4.81 2.46 23.30
CA ASP A 317 -4.22 3.41 22.35
C ASP A 317 -5.27 4.07 21.42
N SER A 318 -4.77 4.92 20.52
CA SER A 318 -5.54 5.62 19.48
C SER A 318 -6.20 4.67 18.47
N HIS A 319 -5.68 3.46 18.29
CA HIS A 319 -6.21 2.43 17.40
C HIS A 319 -7.14 1.43 18.13
N ASN A 320 -7.52 1.74 19.38
CA ASN A 320 -8.32 0.89 20.25
C ASN A 320 -7.66 -0.45 20.63
N GLN A 321 -6.34 -0.58 20.51
CA GLN A 321 -5.64 -1.75 21.03
C GLN A 321 -5.45 -1.63 22.54
N SER A 322 -5.77 -2.71 23.25
CA SER A 322 -5.63 -2.79 24.69
C SER A 322 -4.36 -3.54 25.09
N SER A 323 -3.67 -3.03 26.11
CA SER A 323 -2.63 -3.78 26.80
C SER A 323 -3.21 -5.00 27.52
N SER A 324 -2.36 -5.84 28.08
CA SER A 324 -2.81 -6.76 29.14
C SER A 324 -3.25 -5.96 30.36
N VAL A 325 -4.23 -6.51 31.10
CA VAL A 325 -4.74 -5.90 32.34
C VAL A 325 -3.78 -6.21 33.48
N VAL A 326 -3.37 -5.19 34.22
CA VAL A 326 -2.61 -5.35 35.47
C VAL A 326 -3.56 -5.25 36.65
N LYS A 327 -3.50 -6.23 37.55
CA LYS A 327 -4.27 -6.22 38.80
C LYS A 327 -3.37 -6.06 40.02
N ARG A 328 -3.84 -5.28 40.99
CA ARG A 328 -3.25 -5.10 42.32
C ARG A 328 -4.32 -5.21 43.38
N ASN A 329 -3.98 -5.88 44.49
CA ASN A 329 -4.87 -6.01 45.63
C ASN A 329 -4.29 -5.26 46.81
N TYR A 330 -5.07 -4.34 47.36
CA TYR A 330 -4.67 -3.49 48.47
C TYR A 330 -5.69 -3.59 49.59
N VAL A 331 -5.19 -3.92 50.79
CA VAL A 331 -5.99 -3.88 52.01
C VAL A 331 -5.50 -2.70 52.84
N VAL A 332 -6.25 -1.60 52.85
CA VAL A 332 -5.94 -0.45 53.71
C VAL A 332 -6.72 -0.61 55.00
N ASN A 333 -6.01 -0.83 56.10
CA ASN A 333 -6.62 -0.96 57.40
C ASN A 333 -7.33 0.33 57.80
N LYS A 334 -8.44 0.19 58.51
CA LYS A 334 -9.07 1.34 59.16
C LYS A 334 -8.10 1.83 60.24
N ALA A 335 -7.69 3.10 60.13
CA ALA A 335 -6.81 3.72 61.11
C ALA A 335 -7.29 3.42 62.53
N LYS A 336 -6.42 2.84 63.36
CA LYS A 336 -6.73 2.54 64.75
C LYS A 336 -6.99 3.85 65.49
N THR A 337 -8.13 3.93 66.16
CA THR A 337 -8.46 5.03 67.07
C THR A 337 -8.95 4.44 68.38
N TYR A 338 -8.46 4.96 69.49
CA TYR A 338 -8.95 4.60 70.81
C TYR A 338 -10.24 5.35 71.13
N VAL A 339 -11.17 4.70 71.81
CA VAL A 339 -12.27 5.39 72.51
C VAL A 339 -11.81 5.80 73.91
N TYR A 340 -12.55 6.71 74.56
CA TYR A 340 -12.17 7.25 75.87
C TYR A 340 -11.86 6.18 76.91
N ASN A 341 -12.68 5.12 77.00
CA ASN A 341 -12.46 4.06 78.00
C ASN A 341 -11.16 3.29 77.76
N GLU A 342 -10.82 2.99 76.51
CA GLU A 342 -9.55 2.32 76.17
C GLU A 342 -8.36 3.23 76.48
N ALA A 343 -8.47 4.50 76.11
CA ALA A 343 -7.48 5.52 76.42
C ALA A 343 -7.28 5.69 77.93
N LEU A 344 -8.36 5.64 78.72
CA LEU A 344 -8.30 5.72 80.17
C LEU A 344 -7.58 4.50 80.78
N GLU A 345 -7.82 3.29 80.28
CA GLU A 345 -7.10 2.10 80.75
C GLU A 345 -5.61 2.16 80.39
N ILE A 346 -5.25 2.69 79.21
CA ILE A 346 -3.86 2.97 78.84
C ILE A 346 -3.21 3.95 79.82
N LEU A 347 -3.90 5.05 80.14
CA LEU A 347 -3.42 6.04 81.11
C LEU A 347 -3.23 5.42 82.50
N LYS A 348 -4.20 4.67 83.00
CA LYS A 348 -4.07 3.97 84.30
C LYS A 348 -2.88 3.03 84.30
N GLY A 349 -2.71 2.21 83.27
CA GLY A 349 -1.55 1.33 83.13
C GLY A 349 -0.23 2.11 83.17
N LYS A 350 -0.16 3.25 82.48
CA LYS A 350 1.01 4.13 82.50
C LYS A 350 1.26 4.71 83.90
N LEU A 351 0.22 5.18 84.59
CA LEU A 351 0.33 5.72 85.95
C LEU A 351 0.74 4.66 86.97
N ILE A 352 0.26 3.42 86.84
CA ILE A 352 0.69 2.27 87.65
C ILE A 352 2.19 2.01 87.41
N SER A 353 2.63 2.00 86.15
CA SER A 353 4.05 1.75 85.81
C SER A 353 5.00 2.81 86.38
N LYS A 354 4.49 4.04 86.61
CA LYS A 354 5.23 5.15 87.21
C LYS A 354 5.09 5.22 88.74
N GLY A 355 4.36 4.28 89.35
CA GLY A 355 4.11 4.27 90.79
C GLY A 355 3.20 5.40 91.27
N VAL A 356 2.47 6.07 90.37
CA VAL A 356 1.45 7.07 90.75
C VAL A 356 0.20 6.38 91.30
N LEU A 357 -0.17 5.24 90.70
CA LEU A 357 -1.27 4.38 91.13
C LEU A 357 -0.75 3.04 91.68
N LYS A 358 -1.52 2.43 92.57
CA LYS A 358 -1.37 1.01 92.92
C LYS A 358 -1.95 0.11 91.83
N SER A 359 -1.66 -1.18 91.93
CA SER A 359 -2.09 -2.21 90.97
C SER A 359 -3.61 -2.34 90.81
N ASP A 360 -4.41 -1.78 91.74
CA ASP A 360 -5.87 -1.74 91.64
C ASP A 360 -6.39 -0.66 90.67
N GLY A 361 -5.52 0.23 90.16
CA GLY A 361 -5.86 1.32 89.25
C GLY A 361 -6.83 2.38 89.80
N THR A 362 -7.14 2.32 91.11
CA THR A 362 -8.16 3.14 91.77
C THR A 362 -7.65 3.82 93.04
N THR A 363 -6.47 3.43 93.54
CA THR A 363 -5.80 4.11 94.65
C THR A 363 -4.43 4.64 94.24
N ALA A 364 -4.09 5.82 94.78
CA ALA A 364 -2.75 6.39 94.65
C ALA A 364 -1.75 5.67 95.58
N ALA A 365 -0.45 5.88 95.38
CA ALA A 365 0.60 5.22 96.17
C ALA A 365 0.46 5.41 97.69
N ASP A 366 -0.03 6.57 98.13
CA ASP A 366 -0.29 6.91 99.55
C ASP A 366 -1.57 6.25 100.14
N GLY A 367 -2.36 5.57 99.30
CA GLY A 367 -3.62 4.94 99.65
C GLY A 367 -4.84 5.86 99.58
N SER A 368 -4.71 7.06 99.02
CA SER A 368 -5.85 7.93 98.68
C SER A 368 -6.64 7.34 97.50
N THR A 369 -7.95 7.58 97.43
CA THR A 369 -8.77 7.13 96.30
C THR A 369 -8.63 8.09 95.12
N VAL A 370 -8.68 7.56 93.90
CA VAL A 370 -8.50 8.31 92.66
C VAL A 370 -9.77 8.34 91.84
N THR A 371 -10.05 9.47 91.21
CA THR A 371 -11.12 9.61 90.20
C THR A 371 -10.56 10.22 88.92
N PHE A 372 -10.91 9.64 87.77
CA PHE A 372 -10.57 10.16 86.46
C PHE A 372 -11.79 10.81 85.82
N VAL A 373 -11.69 12.08 85.47
CA VAL A 373 -12.80 12.87 84.93
C VAL A 373 -12.48 13.30 83.50
N TYR A 374 -13.24 12.78 82.53
CA TYR A 374 -13.18 13.23 81.14
C TYR A 374 -13.43 14.74 81.06
N GLN A 375 -12.53 15.47 80.40
CA GLN A 375 -12.68 16.91 80.18
C GLN A 375 -13.13 17.17 78.74
N SER A 376 -12.35 16.73 77.75
CA SER A 376 -12.61 16.99 76.34
C SER A 376 -11.82 16.04 75.43
N ARG A 377 -12.22 15.99 74.16
CA ARG A 377 -11.44 15.47 73.04
C ARG A 377 -11.04 16.68 72.21
N THR A 378 -9.74 16.97 72.16
CA THR A 378 -9.23 18.17 71.50
C THR A 378 -7.82 17.95 70.96
N THR A 379 -7.42 18.77 70.00
CA THR A 379 -6.03 18.84 69.53
C THR A 379 -5.23 19.73 70.46
N VAL A 380 -4.14 19.20 71.02
CA VAL A 380 -3.16 19.94 71.82
C VAL A 380 -1.81 19.76 71.15
N ASP A 381 -1.15 20.87 70.79
CA ASP A 381 0.16 20.86 70.12
C ASP A 381 0.23 19.94 68.88
N GLY A 382 -0.86 19.90 68.10
CA GLY A 382 -0.97 19.09 66.87
C GLY A 382 -1.41 17.63 67.09
N VAL A 383 -1.59 17.18 68.34
CA VAL A 383 -2.01 15.82 68.67
C VAL A 383 -3.45 15.83 69.19
N GLU A 384 -4.36 15.14 68.49
CA GLU A 384 -5.71 14.90 69.00
C GLU A 384 -5.66 13.93 70.18
N MET A 385 -6.20 14.32 71.33
CA MET A 385 -6.16 13.52 72.57
C MET A 385 -7.43 13.66 73.40
N PHE A 386 -7.69 12.66 74.24
CA PHE A 386 -8.63 12.77 75.35
C PHE A 386 -7.92 13.42 76.53
N VAL A 387 -8.43 14.57 77.01
CA VAL A 387 -7.94 15.23 78.21
C VAL A 387 -8.70 14.70 79.41
N VAL A 388 -7.96 14.23 80.42
CA VAL A 388 -8.45 13.56 81.61
C VAL A 388 -7.93 14.31 82.84
N ARG A 389 -8.84 14.78 83.68
CA ARG A 389 -8.48 15.32 84.99
C ARG A 389 -8.31 14.19 85.98
N TYR A 390 -7.21 14.22 86.73
CA TYR A 390 -6.85 13.26 87.75
C TYR A 390 -7.06 13.88 89.13
N ASP A 391 -8.12 13.46 89.81
CA ASP A 391 -8.51 13.94 91.14
C ASP A 391 -8.15 12.88 92.20
N VAL A 392 -7.62 13.31 93.34
CA VAL A 392 -7.24 12.46 94.47
C VAL A 392 -8.08 12.85 95.68
N THR A 393 -8.69 11.86 96.34
CA THR A 393 -9.45 12.02 97.58
C THR A 393 -8.70 11.36 98.72
N SER A 394 -8.22 12.18 99.63
CA SER A 394 -7.49 11.75 100.83
C SER A 394 -8.35 10.89 101.75
N LYS A 395 -7.71 10.15 102.68
CA LYS A 395 -8.40 9.34 103.70
C LYS A 395 -9.35 10.14 104.61
N THR A 396 -9.19 11.46 104.67
CA THR A 396 -10.07 12.37 105.42
C THR A 396 -11.25 12.88 104.59
N GLY A 397 -11.42 12.40 103.35
CA GLY A 397 -12.54 12.73 102.46
C GLY A 397 -12.36 14.01 101.64
N LYS A 398 -11.23 14.71 101.75
CA LYS A 398 -10.96 15.92 100.96
C LYS A 398 -10.44 15.55 99.58
N THR A 399 -11.12 16.02 98.53
CA THR A 399 -10.74 15.86 97.11
C THR A 399 -9.97 17.07 96.60
N SER A 400 -8.92 16.84 95.82
CA SER A 400 -8.17 17.87 95.09
C SER A 400 -7.72 17.36 93.72
N THR A 401 -7.64 18.25 92.73
CA THR A 401 -7.04 17.92 91.43
C THR A 401 -5.54 17.81 91.57
N ALA A 402 -5.01 16.63 91.24
CA ALA A 402 -3.59 16.33 91.28
C ALA A 402 -2.91 16.52 89.92
N GLY A 403 -3.66 16.54 88.81
CA GLY A 403 -3.13 16.91 87.51
C GLY A 403 -4.11 16.70 86.36
N TYR A 404 -3.63 17.01 85.15
CA TYR A 404 -4.31 16.67 83.91
C TYR A 404 -3.38 15.80 83.06
N TYR A 405 -3.98 14.82 82.40
CA TYR A 405 -3.31 13.95 81.47
C TYR A 405 -4.01 13.99 80.12
N GLY A 406 -3.25 13.76 79.06
CA GLY A 406 -3.75 13.60 77.70
C GLY A 406 -3.44 12.20 77.21
N VAL A 407 -4.33 11.60 76.44
CA VAL A 407 -4.05 10.33 75.75
C VAL A 407 -4.37 10.50 74.27
N ALA A 408 -3.36 10.38 73.42
CA ALA A 408 -3.50 10.56 71.97
C ALA A 408 -4.51 9.55 71.39
N THR A 409 -5.45 10.03 70.58
CA THR A 409 -6.56 9.22 70.05
C THR A 409 -6.08 8.15 69.07
N LYS A 410 -4.97 8.39 68.36
CA LYS A 410 -4.41 7.47 67.36
C LYS A 410 -3.36 6.52 67.92
N THR A 411 -2.44 7.02 68.73
CA THR A 411 -1.27 6.24 69.20
C THR A 411 -1.47 5.65 70.60
N GLY A 412 -2.32 6.26 71.43
CA GLY A 412 -2.46 5.90 72.84
C GLY A 412 -1.34 6.48 73.72
N ASP A 413 -0.45 7.31 73.17
CA ASP A 413 0.61 7.95 73.93
C ASP A 413 0.03 8.85 75.02
N CYS A 414 0.61 8.75 76.22
CA CYS A 414 0.19 9.55 77.37
C CYS A 414 1.00 10.84 77.46
N TYR A 415 0.36 11.92 77.89
CA TYR A 415 0.91 13.25 78.04
C TYR A 415 0.54 13.82 79.40
N THR A 416 1.42 14.61 80.00
CA THR A 416 1.01 15.56 81.05
C THR A 416 0.46 16.79 80.36
N VAL A 417 -0.71 17.24 80.80
CA VAL A 417 -1.39 18.40 80.23
C VAL A 417 -1.37 19.53 81.24
N THR A 418 -1.00 20.73 80.80
CA THR A 418 -1.08 21.95 81.62
C THR A 418 -2.21 22.81 81.07
N GLN A 419 -3.12 23.23 81.96
CA GLN A 419 -4.22 24.12 81.62
C GLN A 419 -3.89 25.55 82.05
N ASN A 420 -3.68 26.44 81.10
CA ASN A 420 -3.39 27.87 81.34
C ASN A 420 -4.48 28.73 80.69
N GLY A 421 -5.33 29.36 81.50
CA GLY A 421 -6.35 30.29 81.00
C GLY A 421 -7.36 29.67 80.02
N GLY A 422 -7.61 28.37 80.10
CA GLY A 422 -8.50 27.62 79.21
C GLY A 422 -7.81 26.96 78.00
N ALA A 423 -6.53 27.27 77.74
CA ALA A 423 -5.73 26.59 76.73
C ALA A 423 -4.95 25.42 77.35
N TYR A 424 -4.75 24.36 76.57
CA TYR A 424 -3.92 23.22 76.94
C TYR A 424 -2.55 23.31 76.27
N SER A 425 -1.53 22.84 76.99
CA SER A 425 -0.23 22.46 76.44
C SER A 425 0.09 21.05 76.90
N ALA A 426 0.80 20.27 76.09
CA ALA A 426 1.08 18.87 76.38
C ALA A 426 2.59 18.59 76.35
N ALA A 427 3.06 17.80 77.31
CA ALA A 427 4.41 17.23 77.30
C ALA A 427 4.31 15.70 77.39
N ALA A 428 5.13 14.98 76.61
CA ALA A 428 5.11 13.52 76.59
C ALA A 428 5.34 12.95 78.00
N TYR A 429 4.45 12.07 78.44
CA TYR A 429 4.55 11.40 79.73
C TYR A 429 5.30 10.07 79.54
N ASN A 430 6.60 10.18 79.29
CA ASN A 430 7.50 9.04 79.07
C ASN A 430 7.69 8.21 80.31
#